data_AF-X0ZJS0-F1
#
_entry.id   AF-X0ZJS0-F1
#
_cell.length_a   1.000
_cell.length_b   1.000
_cell.length_c   1.000
_cell.angle_alpha   90.00
_cell.angle_beta   90.00
_cell.angle_gamma   90.00
#
_symmetry.space_group_name_H-M   'P 1'
#
loop_
_entity.id
_entity.type
_entity.pdbx_description
1 polymer ?
#
loop_
_entity_poly.entity_id
_entity_poly.type
_entity_poly.pdbx_seq_one_letter_code
_entity_poly.pdbx_strand_id
1 'polypeptide(L)' 'DVWENEPPKSISAKLVKLDNVIPTPHIGAYTEEAIYRMGHQCAMSIIDFFNNKKPKYLANPDVWKNLGY' A
#
# COMPACT_ATOMS: atom_id res chain seq x y z
N ASP A 1 11.59 7.16 5.61
CA ASP A 1 10.60 6.94 4.54
C ASP A 1 9.18 7.12 5.04
N VAL A 2 8.78 6.40 6.08
CA VAL A 2 7.48 6.58 6.73
C VAL A 2 7.56 7.48 7.97
N TRP A 3 6.42 8.05 8.35
CA TRP A 3 6.26 8.85 9.56
C TRP A 3 4.99 8.47 10.32
N GLU A 4 4.94 8.70 11.64
CA GLU A 4 3.75 8.42 12.46
C GLU A 4 2.51 9.18 11.98
N ASN A 5 2.69 10.43 11.57
CA ASN A 5 1.67 11.18 10.86
C ASN A 5 2.23 11.58 9.50
N GLU A 6 1.42 11.40 8.46
CA GLU A 6 1.79 11.73 7.09
C GLU A 6 0.84 12.82 6.54
N PRO A 7 1.37 13.98 6.09
CA PRO A 7 2.79 14.38 6.15
C PRO A 7 3.30 14.60 7.60
N PRO A 8 4.63 14.61 7.84
CA PRO A 8 5.22 14.77 9.18
C PRO A 8 4.64 15.96 9.97
N LYS A 9 4.22 15.71 11.22
CA LYS A 9 3.71 16.74 12.15
C LYS A 9 4.51 16.75 13.46
N SER A 10 4.33 17.80 14.26
CA SER A 10 4.87 17.89 15.63
C SER A 10 6.37 17.59 15.72
N ILE A 11 6.77 16.58 16.49
CA ILE A 11 8.18 16.21 16.64
C ILE A 11 8.79 15.76 15.31
N SER A 12 8.07 15.01 14.48
CA SER A 12 8.53 14.54 13.17
C SER A 12 8.85 15.71 12.22
N ALA A 13 8.07 16.80 12.27
CA ALA A 13 8.37 18.01 11.50
C ALA A 13 9.67 18.72 11.95
N LYS A 14 10.11 18.53 13.21
CA LYS A 14 11.41 19.02 13.68
C LYS A 14 12.54 18.09 13.23
N LEU A 15 12.32 16.78 13.24
CA LEU A 15 13.30 15.79 12.78
C LEU A 15 13.67 15.97 11.31
N VAL A 16 12.70 16.30 10.45
CA VAL A 16 12.91 16.58 9.01
C VAL A 16 13.89 17.75 8.77
N LYS A 17 14.06 18.66 9.73
CA LYS A 17 14.92 19.85 9.61
C LYS A 17 16.37 19.63 10.08
N LEU A 18 16.68 18.47 10.64
CA LEU A 18 18.02 18.18 11.14
C LEU A 18 18.97 17.85 9.98
N ASP A 19 20.16 18.44 9.99
CA ASP A 19 21.15 18.26 8.91
C ASP A 19 21.67 16.82 8.79
N ASN A 20 21.52 16.02 9.85
CA ASN A 20 21.93 14.62 9.91
C ASN A 20 20.77 13.63 9.69
N VAL A 21 19.63 14.10 9.17
CA VAL A 21 18.47 13.26 8.83
C VAL A 21 18.20 13.38 7.33
N ILE A 22 18.03 12.24 6.66
CA ILE A 22 17.63 12.17 5.25
C ILE A 22 16.17 11.73 5.17
N PRO A 23 15.21 12.67 5.08
CA PRO A 23 13.79 12.36 4.96
C PRO A 23 13.43 12.00 3.52
N THR A 24 12.50 11.07 3.35
CA THR A 24 11.85 10.77 2.07
C THR A 24 10.33 10.76 2.26
N PRO A 25 9.52 11.21 1.27
CA PRO A 25 8.08 11.39 1.43
C PRO A 25 7.30 10.10 1.10
N HIS A 26 7.53 9.02 1.85
CA HIS A 26 6.88 7.71 1.66
C HIS A 26 6.97 7.20 0.21
N ILE A 27 8.20 7.06 -0.28
CA ILE A 27 8.48 6.67 -1.67
C ILE A 27 9.17 5.31 -1.80
N GLY A 28 9.18 4.49 -0.74
CA GLY A 28 9.82 3.18 -0.74
C GLY A 28 9.33 2.21 -1.84
N ALA A 29 8.10 2.37 -2.33
CA ALA A 29 7.52 1.58 -3.41
C ALA A 29 7.33 2.36 -4.73
N TYR A 30 7.91 3.56 -4.86
CA TYR A 30 7.54 4.53 -5.91
C TYR A 30 8.45 4.48 -7.15
N THR A 31 8.66 3.27 -7.71
CA THR A 31 9.18 3.13 -9.08
C THR A 31 8.03 2.94 -10.07
N GLU A 32 8.26 3.27 -11.35
CA GLU A 32 7.23 3.11 -12.39
C GLU A 32 6.72 1.67 -12.48
N GLU A 33 7.63 0.69 -12.44
CA GLU A 33 7.28 -0.73 -12.54
C GLU A 33 6.54 -1.23 -11.30
N ALA A 34 6.92 -0.75 -10.11
CA ALA A 34 6.27 -1.14 -8.87
C ALA A 34 4.84 -0.59 -8.81
N ILE A 35 4.66 0.70 -9.11
CA ILE A 35 3.33 1.35 -9.15
C ILE A 35 2.45 0.69 -10.21
N TYR A 36 2.98 0.42 -11.40
CA TYR A 36 2.25 -0.29 -12.46
C TYR A 36 1.80 -1.67 -12.00
N ARG A 37 2.71 -2.47 -11.41
CA ARG A 37 2.38 -3.82 -10.92
C ARG A 37 1.34 -3.79 -9.80
N MET A 38 1.43 -2.86 -8.86
CA MET A 38 0.43 -2.70 -7.79
C MET A 38 -0.95 -2.36 -8.36
N GLY A 39 -1.02 -1.38 -9.28
CA GLY A 39 -2.26 -1.01 -9.96
C GLY A 39 -2.87 -2.17 -10.74
N HIS A 40 -2.05 -2.87 -11.53
CA HIS A 40 -2.47 -4.06 -12.28
C HIS A 40 -2.99 -5.17 -11.36
N GLN A 41 -2.30 -5.46 -10.25
CA GLN A 41 -2.74 -6.48 -9.29
C GLN A 41 -4.06 -6.11 -8.61
N CYS A 42 -4.28 -4.83 -8.32
CA CYS A 42 -5.54 -4.33 -7.77
C CYS A 42 -6.69 -4.53 -8.77
N ALA A 43 -6.48 -4.13 -10.04
CA ALA A 43 -7.46 -4.33 -11.10
C ALA A 43 -7.81 -5.81 -11.32
N MET A 44 -6.79 -6.68 -11.36
CA MET A 44 -7.01 -8.13 -11.48
C MET A 44 -7.79 -8.71 -10.31
N SER A 45 -7.54 -8.23 -9.08
CA SER A 45 -8.28 -8.69 -7.90
C SER A 45 -9.78 -8.35 -7.97
N ILE A 46 -10.11 -7.17 -8.53
CA ILE A 46 -11.51 -6.76 -8.77
C ILE A 46 -12.15 -7.66 -9.84
N ILE A 47 -11.43 -7.90 -10.94
CA ILE A 47 -11.91 -8.78 -12.03
C ILE A 47 -12.15 -10.21 -11.52
N ASP A 48 -11.22 -10.76 -10.73
CA ASP A 48 -11.37 -12.10 -10.15
C ASP A 48 -12.63 -12.18 -9.29
N PHE A 49 -12.83 -11.20 -8.38
CA PHE A 49 -13.99 -11.15 -7.49
C PHE A 49 -15.32 -11.21 -8.25
N PHE A 50 -15.52 -10.35 -9.26
CA PHE A 50 -16.76 -10.31 -10.04
C PHE A 50 -16.95 -11.50 -10.99
N ASN A 51 -15.90 -12.29 -11.22
CA ASN A 51 -15.97 -13.55 -11.95
C ASN A 51 -16.16 -14.77 -11.03
N ASN A 52 -16.54 -14.57 -9.76
CA ASN A 52 -16.66 -15.62 -8.75
C ASN A 52 -15.35 -16.42 -8.56
N LYS A 53 -14.21 -15.78 -8.82
CA LYS A 53 -12.87 -16.35 -8.58
C LYS A 53 -12.29 -15.68 -7.34
N LYS A 54 -11.64 -16.47 -6.49
CA LYS A 54 -10.94 -15.95 -5.32
C LYS A 54 -9.78 -15.04 -5.77
N PRO A 55 -9.74 -13.76 -5.35
CA PRO A 55 -8.60 -12.89 -5.65
C PRO A 55 -7.28 -13.48 -5.17
N LYS A 56 -6.25 -13.43 -6.01
CA LYS A 56 -4.94 -14.07 -5.75
C LYS A 56 -4.28 -13.62 -4.44
N TYR A 57 -4.32 -12.32 -4.14
CA TYR A 57 -3.66 -11.70 -2.98
C TYR A 57 -4.66 -11.17 -1.95
N LEU A 58 -5.65 -11.98 -1.60
CA LEU A 58 -6.67 -11.62 -0.62
C LEU A 58 -6.07 -11.53 0.81
N ALA A 59 -6.09 -10.33 1.40
CA ALA A 59 -5.47 -10.07 2.70
C ALA A 59 -6.11 -10.84 3.87
N ASN A 60 -7.44 -10.99 3.86
CA ASN A 60 -8.16 -11.81 4.84
C ASN A 60 -8.87 -12.96 4.11
N PRO A 61 -8.29 -14.18 4.06
CA PRO A 61 -8.89 -15.32 3.37
C PRO A 61 -10.22 -15.82 3.96
N ASP A 62 -10.53 -15.52 5.22
CA ASP A 62 -11.74 -16.02 5.87
C ASP A 62 -13.01 -15.35 5.32
N VAL A 63 -12.91 -14.12 4.81
CA VAL A 63 -14.06 -13.45 4.17
C VAL A 63 -14.52 -14.18 2.92
N TRP A 64 -13.62 -14.89 2.22
CA TRP A 64 -13.98 -15.64 1.02
C TRP A 64 -14.81 -16.88 1.37
N LYS A 65 -14.45 -17.60 2.44
CA LYS A 65 -15.20 -18.77 2.93
C LYS A 65 -16.64 -18.38 3.31
N ASN A 66 -16.80 -17.19 3.89
CA ASN A 66 -18.09 -16.69 4.35
C ASN A 66 -19.03 -16.23 3.21
N LEU A 67 -18.53 -16.08 1.98
CA LEU A 67 -19.34 -15.74 0.80
C LEU A 67 -20.09 -16.96 0.21
N GLY A 68 -19.87 -18.17 0.75
CA GLY A 68 -20.59 -19.38 0.32
C GLY A 68 -20.09 -20.00 -0.99
N TYR A 69 -18.85 -19.69 -1.39
CA TYR A 69 -18.15 -20.34 -2.51
C TYR A 69 -17.34 -21.56 -2.07
#